data_AF-A0A2S8ZDW8-F1
#
_entry.id   AF-A0A2S8ZDW8-F1
#
_cell.length_a   1.000
_cell.length_b   1.000
_cell.length_c   1.000
_cell.angle_alpha   90.00
_cell.angle_beta   90.00
_cell.angle_gamma   90.00
#
_symmetry.space_group_name_H-M   'P 1'
#
loop_
_entity.id
_entity.type
_entity.pdbx_description
1 polymer ?
#
loop_
_entity_poly.entity_id
_entity_poly.type
_entity_poly.pdbx_seq_one_letter_code
_entity_poly.pdbx_strand_id
1 'polypeptide(L)'
;MVCFSLYSAARATTQAYRSLLTPWGLTYPQYLVLAALWLEGEQTVGSLGDLMRLDSGTLSPLVRRLEQAGLVARSRSTSDERVVTVRLTERGQELRSEVAPIHTRVAEVAGLRDDDRRGRLIAELQDITDRLQNMTAELGAIARADAGN
;
A
#
# COMPACT_ATOMS: atom_id res chain seq x y z
N MET A 1 13.02 14.84 16.82
CA MET A 1 11.92 15.49 16.07
C MET A 1 11.01 14.42 15.48
N VAL A 2 9.70 14.66 15.44
CA VAL A 2 8.71 13.70 14.92
C VAL A 2 9.01 13.28 13.48
N CYS A 3 9.46 14.18 12.62
CA CYS A 3 9.82 13.89 11.23
C CYS A 3 10.91 12.80 11.09
N PHE A 4 11.97 12.85 11.91
CA PHE A 4 13.02 11.82 11.90
C PHE A 4 12.52 10.49 12.45
N SER A 5 11.62 10.50 13.44
CA SER A 5 11.01 9.29 13.97
C SER A 5 10.12 8.62 12.93
N LEU A 6 9.27 9.38 12.22
CA LEU A 6 8.43 8.86 11.13
C LEU A 6 9.29 8.31 9.99
N TYR A 7 10.28 9.07 9.52
CA TYR A 7 11.18 8.63 8.46
C TYR A 7 11.94 7.35 8.83
N SER A 8 12.54 7.31 10.01
CA SER A 8 13.33 6.15 10.45
C SER A 8 12.44 4.92 10.67
N ALA A 9 11.24 5.08 11.24
CA ALA A 9 10.27 4.00 11.41
C ALA A 9 9.77 3.45 10.08
N ALA A 10 9.39 4.30 9.13
CA ALA A 10 8.94 3.89 7.79
C ALA A 10 10.05 3.13 7.04
N ARG A 11 11.29 3.62 7.13
CA ARG A 11 12.46 2.97 6.52
C ARG A 11 12.76 1.62 7.17
N ALA A 12 12.75 1.53 8.50
CA ALA A 12 12.96 0.28 9.24
C ALA A 12 11.89 -0.76 8.89
N THR A 13 10.62 -0.32 8.80
CA THR A 13 9.49 -1.18 8.39
C THR A 13 9.71 -1.74 6.99
N THR A 14 10.04 -0.87 6.03
CA THR A 14 10.29 -1.27 4.64
C THR A 14 11.45 -2.28 4.54
N GLN A 15 12.53 -2.06 5.31
CA GLN A 15 13.68 -2.97 5.33
C GLN A 15 13.34 -4.33 5.94
N ALA A 16 12.54 -4.35 7.02
CA ALA A 16 12.10 -5.58 7.65
C ALA A 16 11.25 -6.42 6.69
N TYR A 17 10.24 -5.82 6.05
CA TYR A 17 9.41 -6.51 5.06
C TYR A 17 10.22 -6.98 3.86
N ARG A 18 11.18 -6.19 3.37
CA ARG A 18 12.05 -6.60 2.26
C ARG A 18 12.77 -7.92 2.59
N SER A 19 13.36 -8.03 3.78
CA SER A 19 14.03 -9.26 4.21
C SER A 19 13.04 -10.41 4.36
N LEU A 20 11.91 -10.18 5.01
CA LEU A 20 10.90 -11.21 5.30
C LEU A 20 10.20 -11.73 4.04
N LEU A 21 10.03 -10.91 3.00
CA LEU A 21 9.36 -11.28 1.76
C LEU A 21 10.27 -11.94 0.71
N THR A 22 11.58 -12.00 0.97
CA THR A 22 12.59 -12.60 0.07
C THR A 22 12.21 -14.00 -0.41
N PRO A 23 11.70 -14.93 0.43
CA PRO A 23 11.37 -16.29 0.00
C PRO A 23 10.31 -16.36 -1.11
N TRP A 24 9.46 -15.35 -1.23
CA TRP A 24 8.40 -15.26 -2.25
C TRP A 24 8.78 -14.37 -3.43
N GLY A 25 10.00 -13.81 -3.44
CA GLY A 25 10.42 -12.86 -4.47
C GLY A 25 9.60 -11.58 -4.51
N LEU A 26 8.96 -11.22 -3.40
CA LEU A 26 8.07 -10.05 -3.31
C LEU A 26 8.80 -8.83 -2.77
N THR A 27 8.48 -7.67 -3.35
CA THR A 27 8.82 -6.37 -2.76
C THR A 27 7.71 -5.93 -1.80
N TYR A 28 8.04 -5.01 -0.89
CA TYR A 28 7.05 -4.48 0.06
C TYR A 28 5.83 -3.82 -0.63
N PRO A 29 5.99 -2.99 -1.68
CA PRO A 29 4.84 -2.45 -2.41
C PRO A 29 3.99 -3.53 -3.11
N GLN A 30 4.60 -4.56 -3.70
CA GLN A 30 3.84 -5.66 -4.29
C GLN A 30 3.01 -6.42 -3.25
N TYR A 31 3.58 -6.62 -2.06
CA TYR A 31 2.87 -7.20 -0.94
C TYR A 31 1.71 -6.33 -0.46
N LEU A 32 1.88 -5.00 -0.41
CA LEU A 32 0.79 -4.09 -0.04
C LEU A 32 -0.39 -4.14 -1.03
N VAL A 33 -0.12 -4.32 -2.33
CA VAL A 33 -1.18 -4.57 -3.32
C VAL A 33 -1.94 -5.85 -2.98
N LEU A 34 -1.24 -6.95 -2.68
CA LEU A 34 -1.89 -8.21 -2.31
C LEU A 34 -2.70 -8.08 -1.02
N ALA A 35 -2.15 -7.38 -0.01
CA ALA A 35 -2.82 -7.11 1.25
C ALA A 35 -4.12 -6.32 1.06
N ALA A 36 -4.10 -5.29 0.21
CA ALA A 36 -5.30 -4.54 -0.17
C ALA A 36 -6.35 -5.46 -0.79
N LEU A 37 -5.95 -6.30 -1.75
CA LEU A 37 -6.87 -7.22 -2.42
C LEU A 37 -7.42 -8.32 -1.48
N TRP A 38 -6.65 -8.77 -0.48
CA TRP A 38 -7.13 -9.73 0.52
C TRP A 38 -8.15 -9.13 1.48
N LEU A 39 -8.10 -7.82 1.71
CA LEU A 39 -8.98 -7.10 2.61
C LEU A 39 -10.25 -6.60 1.90
N GLU A 40 -10.08 -6.06 0.69
CA GLU A 40 -11.12 -5.31 -0.02
C GLU A 40 -11.62 -6.01 -1.29
N GLY A 41 -11.04 -7.16 -1.65
CA GLY A 41 -11.40 -7.90 -2.85
C GLY A 41 -10.84 -7.30 -4.13
N GLU A 42 -11.57 -7.43 -5.24
CA GLU A 42 -11.18 -6.85 -6.53
C GLU A 42 -11.12 -5.32 -6.45
N GLN A 43 -10.07 -4.72 -6.99
CA GLN A 43 -9.85 -3.27 -6.97
C GLN A 43 -9.42 -2.74 -8.34
N THR A 44 -9.68 -1.45 -8.59
CA THR A 44 -9.10 -0.79 -9.77
C THR A 44 -7.65 -0.37 -9.51
N VAL A 45 -6.85 -0.22 -10.56
CA VAL A 45 -5.50 0.35 -10.44
C VAL A 45 -5.53 1.76 -9.85
N GLY A 46 -6.59 2.54 -10.13
CA GLY A 46 -6.81 3.85 -9.53
C GLY A 46 -7.04 3.78 -8.02
N SER A 47 -7.95 2.91 -7.58
CA SER A 47 -8.24 2.68 -6.15
C SER A 47 -7.00 2.22 -5.38
N LEU A 48 -6.23 1.29 -5.95
CA LEU A 48 -4.93 0.89 -5.38
C LEU A 48 -3.95 2.07 -5.31
N GLY A 49 -3.99 2.99 -6.28
CA GLY A 49 -3.25 4.25 -6.28
C GLY A 49 -3.63 5.15 -5.13
N ASP A 50 -4.92 5.31 -4.90
CA ASP A 50 -5.43 6.13 -3.82
C ASP A 50 -5.10 5.53 -2.46
N LEU A 51 -5.22 4.21 -2.30
CA LEU A 51 -4.89 3.50 -1.06
C LEU A 51 -3.38 3.55 -0.75
N MET A 52 -2.54 3.32 -1.77
CA MET A 52 -1.09 3.26 -1.59
C MET A 52 -0.40 4.62 -1.74
N ARG A 53 -1.15 5.66 -2.11
CA ARG A 53 -0.65 7.00 -2.43
C ARG A 53 0.45 6.96 -3.51
N LEU A 54 0.22 6.14 -4.54
CA LEU A 54 1.12 5.97 -5.68
C LEU A 54 0.41 6.40 -6.96
N ASP A 55 1.15 7.08 -7.83
CA ASP A 55 0.67 7.37 -9.17
C ASP A 55 0.53 6.08 -10.01
N SER A 56 -0.32 6.16 -11.03
CA SER A 56 -0.59 5.03 -11.93
C SER A 56 0.65 4.57 -12.71
N GLY A 57 1.63 5.46 -12.94
CA GLY A 57 2.91 5.17 -13.57
C GLY A 57 3.81 4.29 -12.70
N THR A 58 3.73 4.43 -11.38
CA THR A 58 4.42 3.56 -10.41
C THR A 58 3.68 2.24 -10.18
N LEU A 59 2.35 2.28 -10.11
CA LEU A 59 1.55 1.07 -9.84
C LEU A 59 1.44 0.12 -11.04
N SER A 60 1.28 0.64 -12.26
CA SER A 60 1.09 -0.21 -13.44
C SER A 60 2.25 -1.21 -13.65
N PRO A 61 3.54 -0.84 -13.49
CA PRO A 61 4.64 -1.80 -13.47
C PRO A 61 4.59 -2.80 -12.30
N LEU A 62 4.17 -2.38 -11.10
CA LEU A 62 4.07 -3.26 -9.93
C LEU A 62 3.01 -4.36 -10.14
N VAL A 63 1.80 -3.96 -10.56
CA VAL A 63 0.71 -4.91 -10.83
C VAL A 63 1.05 -5.82 -12.00
N ARG A 64 1.72 -5.32 -13.05
CA ARG A 64 2.22 -6.18 -14.14
C ARG A 64 3.16 -7.27 -13.66
N ARG A 65 4.07 -6.96 -12.73
CA ARG A 65 4.98 -7.98 -12.17
C ARG A 65 4.24 -9.01 -11.32
N LEU A 66 3.22 -8.60 -10.58
CA LEU A 66 2.36 -9.53 -9.84
C LEU A 66 1.56 -10.45 -10.76
N GLU A 67 1.09 -9.93 -11.90
CA GLU A 67 0.40 -10.74 -12.91
C GLU A 67 1.36 -11.74 -13.57
N GLN A 68 2.57 -11.31 -13.92
CA GLN A 68 3.62 -12.21 -14.43
C GLN A 68 4.01 -13.30 -13.43
N ALA A 69 3.95 -12.99 -12.12
CA ALA A 69 4.16 -13.96 -11.05
C ALA A 69 2.93 -14.87 -10.81
N GLY A 70 1.84 -14.69 -11.56
CA GLY A 70 0.62 -15.49 -11.45
C GLY A 70 -0.18 -15.23 -10.18
N LEU A 71 0.05 -14.11 -9.47
CA LEU A 71 -0.59 -13.79 -8.19
C LEU A 71 -1.85 -12.95 -8.35
N VAL A 72 -1.94 -12.18 -9.45
CA VAL A 72 -3.12 -11.37 -9.77
C VAL A 72 -3.49 -11.55 -11.24
N ALA A 73 -4.74 -11.30 -11.58
CA ALA A 73 -5.21 -11.16 -12.94
C ALA A 73 -5.69 -9.73 -13.15
N ARG A 74 -5.38 -9.16 -14.33
CA ARG A 74 -5.91 -7.86 -14.74
C ARG A 74 -6.96 -8.01 -15.83
N SER A 75 -7.95 -7.15 -15.78
CA SER A 75 -8.96 -7.00 -16.84
C SER A 75 -9.26 -5.53 -17.07
N ARG A 76 -9.60 -5.17 -18.30
CA ARG A 76 -10.22 -3.86 -18.54
C ARG A 76 -11.66 -3.93 -18.06
N SER A 77 -12.13 -2.88 -17.41
CA SER A 77 -13.52 -2.77 -17.01
C SER A 77 -14.42 -2.81 -18.24
N THR A 78 -15.56 -3.49 -18.13
CA THR A 78 -16.59 -3.53 -19.17
C THR A 78 -17.38 -2.23 -19.24
N SER A 79 -17.36 -1.40 -18.18
CA SER A 79 -18.05 -0.11 -18.12
C SER A 79 -17.20 1.07 -18.62
N ASP A 80 -15.87 0.97 -18.51
CA ASP A 80 -14.93 1.96 -19.04
C ASP A 80 -13.59 1.26 -19.35
N GLU A 81 -13.25 1.13 -20.64
CA GLU A 81 -12.04 0.45 -21.08
C GLU A 81 -10.74 1.13 -20.62
N ARG A 82 -10.81 2.37 -20.14
CA ARG A 82 -9.68 3.08 -19.53
C ARG A 82 -9.38 2.59 -18.12
N VAL A 83 -10.34 1.94 -17.46
CA VAL A 83 -10.19 1.41 -16.11
C VAL A 83 -9.66 -0.01 -16.17
N VAL A 84 -8.61 -0.28 -15.41
CA VAL A 84 -8.06 -1.63 -15.22
C VAL A 84 -8.45 -2.13 -13.84
N THR A 85 -9.15 -3.25 -13.78
CA THR A 85 -9.43 -3.99 -12.54
C THR A 85 -8.34 -5.04 -12.29
N VAL A 86 -8.11 -5.33 -11.02
CA VAL A 86 -7.10 -6.25 -10.51
C VAL A 86 -7.77 -7.14 -9.48
N ARG A 87 -7.66 -8.45 -9.68
CA ARG A 87 -8.17 -9.46 -8.75
C ARG A 87 -7.12 -10.50 -8.43
N LEU A 88 -7.23 -11.14 -7.28
CA LEU A 88 -6.35 -12.26 -6.92
C LEU A 88 -6.64 -13.48 -7.79
N THR A 89 -5.58 -14.19 -8.17
CA THR A 89 -5.67 -15.57 -8.65
C THR A 89 -5.82 -16.52 -7.46
N GLU A 90 -6.06 -17.81 -7.73
CA GLU A 90 -6.02 -18.86 -6.70
C GLU A 90 -4.68 -18.86 -5.96
N ARG A 91 -3.56 -18.87 -6.68
CA ARG A 91 -2.21 -18.77 -6.09
C ARG A 91 -2.04 -17.52 -5.23
N GLY A 92 -2.59 -16.38 -5.67
CA GLY A 92 -2.58 -15.13 -4.91
C GLY A 92 -3.39 -15.19 -3.62
N GLN A 93 -4.49 -15.96 -3.59
CA GLN A 93 -5.24 -16.20 -2.36
C GLN A 93 -4.49 -17.14 -1.40
N GLU A 94 -3.93 -18.24 -1.90
CA GLU A 94 -3.16 -19.21 -1.10
C GLU A 94 -1.97 -18.55 -0.40
N LEU A 95 -1.29 -17.64 -1.12
CA LEU A 95 -0.14 -16.89 -0.62
C LEU A 95 -0.43 -16.17 0.71
N ARG A 96 -1.67 -15.74 0.96
CA ARG A 96 -2.08 -15.09 2.21
C ARG A 96 -1.70 -15.93 3.43
N SER A 97 -1.92 -17.24 3.35
CA SER A 97 -1.64 -18.16 4.44
C SER A 97 -0.13 -18.36 4.65
N GLU A 98 0.65 -18.40 3.56
CA GLU A 98 2.10 -18.53 3.59
C GLU A 98 2.79 -17.33 4.24
N VAL A 99 2.27 -16.11 3.98
CA VAL A 99 2.85 -14.85 4.50
C VAL A 99 2.22 -14.39 5.81
N ALA A 100 1.18 -15.04 6.32
CA ALA A 100 0.54 -14.71 7.61
C ALA A 100 1.51 -14.63 8.81
N PRO A 101 2.55 -15.49 8.91
CA PRO A 101 3.55 -15.37 9.97
C PRO A 101 4.33 -14.05 9.96
N ILE A 102 4.49 -13.41 8.80
CA ILE A 102 5.19 -12.11 8.66
C ILE A 102 4.46 -11.04 9.46
N HIS A 103 3.14 -10.91 9.28
CA HIS A 103 2.33 -9.93 10.01
C HIS A 103 2.46 -10.11 11.52
N THR A 104 2.35 -11.36 11.98
CA THR A 104 2.47 -11.71 13.40
C THR A 104 3.84 -11.33 13.95
N ARG A 105 4.91 -11.65 13.21
CA ARG A 105 6.28 -11.36 13.62
C ARG A 105 6.56 -9.86 13.67
N VAL A 106 6.10 -9.11 12.68
CA VAL A 106 6.26 -7.63 12.65
C VAL A 106 5.48 -6.99 13.81
N ALA A 107 4.23 -7.42 14.04
CA ALA A 107 3.44 -6.92 15.15
C ALA A 107 4.09 -7.22 16.51
N GLU A 108 4.68 -8.40 16.68
CA GLU A 108 5.42 -8.76 17.89
C GLU A 108 6.62 -7.85 18.12
N VAL A 109 7.52 -7.71 17.14
CA VAL A 109 8.75 -6.92 17.28
C VAL A 109 8.45 -5.43 17.44
N ALA A 110 7.39 -4.92 16.80
CA ALA A 110 6.95 -3.53 16.97
C ALA A 110 6.14 -3.29 18.27
N GLY A 111 5.85 -4.36 19.03
CA GLY A 111 5.02 -4.31 20.24
C GLY A 111 3.54 -4.01 19.96
N LEU A 112 3.05 -4.27 18.76
CA LEU A 112 1.69 -3.99 18.30
C LEU A 112 0.74 -5.21 18.46
N ARG A 113 1.07 -6.15 19.35
CA ARG A 113 0.19 -7.27 19.71
C ARG A 113 -1.01 -6.83 20.54
N ASP A 114 -0.87 -5.74 21.28
CA ASP A 114 -1.96 -5.12 22.02
C ASP A 114 -2.90 -4.39 21.05
N ASP A 115 -4.15 -4.83 20.98
CA ASP A 115 -5.14 -4.36 20.01
C ASP A 115 -5.47 -2.87 20.21
N ASP A 116 -5.54 -2.43 21.47
CA ASP A 116 -5.83 -1.04 21.82
C ASP A 116 -4.68 -0.11 21.42
N ARG A 117 -3.43 -0.47 21.75
CA ARG A 117 -2.24 0.28 21.32
C ARG A 117 -2.13 0.32 19.81
N ARG A 118 -2.36 -0.82 19.14
CA ARG A 118 -2.32 -0.91 17.67
C ARG A 118 -3.40 -0.02 17.04
N GLY A 119 -4.62 -0.08 17.53
CA GLY A 119 -5.73 0.75 17.06
C GLY A 119 -5.45 2.25 17.22
N ARG A 120 -4.98 2.68 18.41
CA ARG A 120 -4.59 4.09 18.65
C ARG A 120 -3.46 4.54 17.71
N LEU A 121 -2.44 3.72 17.50
CA LEU A 121 -1.34 4.07 16.59
C LEU A 121 -1.82 4.19 15.14
N ILE A 122 -2.68 3.28 14.68
CA ILE A 122 -3.25 3.35 13.32
C ILE A 122 -4.04 4.65 13.15
N ALA A 123 -4.92 4.98 14.09
CA ALA A 123 -5.72 6.20 14.05
C ALA A 123 -4.84 7.46 14.00
N GLU A 124 -3.79 7.52 14.84
CA GLU A 124 -2.87 8.66 14.86
C GLU A 124 -2.08 8.80 13.55
N LEU A 125 -1.60 7.68 12.99
CA LEU A 125 -0.89 7.69 11.71
C LEU A 125 -1.80 8.12 10.56
N GLN A 126 -3.07 7.71 10.58
CA GLN A 126 -4.07 8.13 9.59
C GLN A 126 -4.36 9.64 9.71
N ASP A 127 -4.62 10.15 10.91
CA ASP A 127 -4.87 11.58 11.15
C ASP A 127 -3.68 12.45 10.71
N ILE A 128 -2.46 12.05 11.07
CA ILE A 128 -1.23 12.73 10.60
C ILE A 128 -1.14 12.70 9.07
N THR A 129 -1.41 11.56 8.45
CA THR A 129 -1.35 11.41 6.98
C THR A 129 -2.34 12.34 6.31
N ASP A 130 -3.59 12.34 6.75
CA ASP A 130 -4.67 13.14 6.15
C ASP A 130 -4.40 14.65 6.31
N ARG A 131 -3.96 15.09 7.50
CA ARG A 131 -3.62 16.51 7.74
C ARG A 131 -2.48 17.00 6.86
N LEU A 132 -1.40 16.21 6.73
CA LEU A 132 -0.26 16.59 5.90
C LEU A 132 -0.61 16.60 4.41
N GLN A 133 -1.52 15.72 3.98
CA GLN A 133 -2.03 15.69 2.60
C GLN A 133 -2.89 16.92 2.29
N ASN A 134 -3.82 17.27 3.17
CA ASN A 134 -4.65 18.46 3.01
C ASN A 134 -3.79 19.72 2.93
N MET A 135 -2.82 19.87 3.83
CA MET A 135 -1.86 20.99 3.79
C MET A 135 -1.10 21.04 2.46
N THR A 136 -0.65 19.90 1.93
CA THR A 136 0.10 19.85 0.65
C THR A 136 -0.80 20.22 -0.53
N ALA A 137 -2.06 19.78 -0.53
CA ALA A 137 -3.03 20.12 -1.56
C ALA A 137 -3.36 21.62 -1.57
N GLU A 138 -3.57 22.21 -0.39
CA GLU A 138 -3.80 23.65 -0.21
C GLU A 138 -2.62 24.47 -0.72
N LEU A 139 -1.39 24.14 -0.32
CA LEU A 139 -0.18 24.80 -0.80
C LEU A 139 -0.03 24.69 -2.33
N GLY A 140 -0.35 23.53 -2.89
CA GLY A 140 -0.32 23.30 -4.34
C GLY A 140 -1.41 24.08 -5.10
N ALA A 141 -2.53 24.40 -4.46
CA ALA A 141 -3.60 25.22 -5.05
C ALA A 141 -3.21 26.71 -5.03
N ILE A 142 -2.65 27.20 -3.92
CA ILE A 142 -2.13 28.57 -3.78
C ILE A 142 -1.07 28.85 -4.85
N ALA A 143 -0.07 27.97 -4.99
CA ALA A 143 0.98 28.13 -6.00
C ALA A 143 0.46 28.16 -7.45
N ARG A 144 -0.64 27.47 -7.75
CA ARG A 144 -1.29 27.51 -9.08
C ARG A 144 -2.10 28.78 -9.30
N ALA A 145 -2.73 29.32 -8.26
CA ALA A 145 -3.44 30.60 -8.33
C ALA A 145 -2.46 31.76 -8.57
N ASP A 146 -1.30 31.74 -7.91
CA ASP A 146 -0.26 32.76 -8.07
C ASP A 146 0.47 32.69 -9.42
N ALA A 147 0.60 31.50 -10.02
CA ALA A 147 1.22 31.32 -11.34
C ALA A 147 0.30 31.67 -12.53
N GLY A 148 -1.00 31.87 -12.27
CA GLY A 148 -2.01 32.21 -13.26
C GLY A 148 -2.30 33.72 -13.40
N ASN A 149 -1.59 34.57 -12.65
CA ASN A 149 -1.70 36.03 -12.63
C ASN A 149 -0.36 36.69 -13.01
#